data_AF-A0A940V2N1-F1
#
_entry.id   AF-A0A940V2N1-F1
#
_cell.length_a   1.000
_cell.length_b   1.000
_cell.length_c   1.000
_cell.angle_alpha   90.00
_cell.angle_beta   90.00
_cell.angle_gamma   90.00
#
_symmetry.space_group_name_H-M   'P 1'
#
loop_
_entity.id
_entity.type
_entity.pdbx_description
1 polymer ?
#
loop_
_entity_poly.entity_id
_entity_poly.type
_entity_poly.pdbx_seq_one_letter_code
_entity_poly.pdbx_strand_id
1 'polypeptide(L)'
;MNSIDIKHLLSEMTVEEKASLCSGADFWHTKTVERLGLPNIMVSDGPHGLRKQDDAGDHVGLLDSIKAVCFPASCALASSYDRDLAHEVGVALGEECQAEEISTILGPGVNMKRSPLCGRNFEYFSEDPFLAGELAANYVNGVQSQQVGTSVKHFAVNNQETKRMSISAEVDERTLREIYLAAYETVVKSAQPWTMMCSYNCINGVYSCENDWLLNQVLRKEWGFKGLVMTDWGAMNDRVKSLKAGLELEMPSSNEITDQFIVQAVDNGQLSMEELDLSVTRILELVKKYYDGHNERATYDKETHHKLVRKVAGESAVLLKNEDHILPLKKSDSVVFIGEFAVKPRYQGGGSSHINSFKV
;
A
#
# COMPACT_ATOMS: atom_id res chain seq x y z
N MET A 1 -3.28 -25.96 -5.10
CA MET A 1 -3.57 -25.74 -6.53
C MET A 1 -2.36 -26.12 -7.37
N ASN A 2 -2.54 -26.53 -8.63
CA ASN A 2 -1.41 -26.55 -9.57
C ASN A 2 -0.91 -25.12 -9.78
N SER A 3 0.40 -24.94 -9.91
CA SER A 3 1.00 -23.63 -10.19
C SER A 3 0.34 -23.00 -11.43
N ILE A 4 -0.09 -21.75 -11.31
CA ILE A 4 -0.74 -20.98 -12.39
C ILE A 4 0.16 -20.93 -13.63
N ASP A 5 -0.35 -21.38 -14.79
CA ASP A 5 0.32 -21.27 -16.10
C ASP A 5 -0.19 -20.03 -16.83
N ILE A 6 0.58 -18.94 -16.70
CA ILE A 6 0.24 -17.63 -17.26
C ILE A 6 0.12 -17.67 -18.79
N LYS A 7 1.00 -18.43 -19.48
CA LYS A 7 0.97 -18.48 -20.96
C LYS A 7 -0.29 -19.17 -21.45
N HIS A 8 -0.67 -20.26 -20.79
CA HIS A 8 -1.91 -20.96 -21.10
C HIS A 8 -3.15 -20.10 -20.82
N LEU A 9 -3.20 -19.42 -19.66
CA LEU A 9 -4.32 -18.51 -19.35
C LEU A 9 -4.45 -17.40 -20.40
N LEU A 10 -3.36 -16.74 -20.78
CA LEU A 10 -3.38 -15.67 -21.78
C LEU A 10 -3.85 -16.14 -23.17
N SER A 11 -3.55 -17.39 -23.56
CA SER A 11 -3.98 -17.93 -24.85
C SER A 11 -5.46 -18.34 -24.87
N GLU A 12 -6.02 -18.68 -23.71
CA GLU A 12 -7.41 -19.16 -23.60
C GLU A 12 -8.41 -18.05 -23.23
N MET A 13 -7.93 -16.91 -22.75
CA MET A 13 -8.77 -15.77 -22.38
C MET A 13 -9.30 -15.01 -23.59
N THR A 14 -10.58 -14.64 -23.55
CA THR A 14 -11.14 -13.65 -24.48
C THR A 14 -10.66 -12.23 -24.17
N VAL A 15 -10.92 -11.28 -25.06
CA VAL A 15 -10.59 -9.86 -24.83
C VAL A 15 -11.36 -9.32 -23.63
N GLU A 16 -12.62 -9.72 -23.44
CA GLU A 16 -13.46 -9.35 -22.30
C GLU A 16 -12.90 -9.92 -21.00
N GLU A 17 -12.51 -11.21 -20.97
CA GLU A 17 -11.88 -11.82 -19.80
C GLU A 17 -10.59 -11.08 -19.43
N LYS A 18 -9.74 -10.74 -20.42
CA LYS A 18 -8.52 -9.94 -20.22
C LYS A 18 -8.81 -8.53 -19.69
N ALA A 19 -9.75 -7.82 -20.31
CA ALA A 19 -10.14 -6.47 -19.89
C ALA A 19 -10.70 -6.46 -18.46
N SER A 20 -11.46 -7.50 -18.11
CA SER A 20 -12.07 -7.65 -16.79
C SER A 20 -11.04 -7.80 -15.67
N LEU A 21 -9.87 -8.41 -15.94
CA LEU A 21 -8.81 -8.57 -14.94
C LEU A 21 -8.12 -7.26 -14.58
N CYS A 22 -8.22 -6.23 -15.43
CA CYS A 22 -7.63 -4.92 -15.19
C CYS A 22 -8.46 -4.06 -14.21
N SER A 23 -9.51 -4.59 -13.59
CA SER A 23 -10.27 -3.93 -12.52
C SER A 23 -10.56 -4.89 -11.36
N GLY A 24 -10.83 -4.33 -10.18
CA GLY A 24 -11.30 -5.10 -9.03
C GLY A 24 -12.67 -5.76 -9.29
N ALA A 25 -12.94 -6.88 -8.65
CA ALA A 25 -14.27 -7.47 -8.58
C ALA A 25 -15.19 -6.64 -7.66
N ASP A 26 -14.62 -6.19 -6.54
CA ASP A 26 -15.29 -5.38 -5.54
C ASP A 26 -14.32 -4.32 -4.97
N PHE A 27 -14.45 -3.97 -3.69
CA PHE A 27 -13.60 -3.00 -3.04
C PHE A 27 -12.19 -3.55 -2.70
N TRP A 28 -12.04 -4.86 -2.55
CA TRP A 28 -10.87 -5.53 -1.97
C TRP A 28 -10.34 -6.71 -2.78
N HIS A 29 -11.11 -7.25 -3.73
CA HIS A 29 -10.74 -8.44 -4.47
C HIS A 29 -10.48 -8.14 -5.95
N THR A 30 -9.54 -8.87 -6.55
CA THR A 30 -9.40 -8.95 -8.01
C THR A 30 -10.50 -9.80 -8.62
N LYS A 31 -10.71 -9.70 -9.94
CA LYS A 31 -11.63 -10.60 -10.65
C LYS A 31 -11.11 -12.04 -10.73
N THR A 32 -12.06 -12.96 -10.90
CA THR A 32 -11.84 -14.38 -11.21
C THR A 32 -12.06 -14.64 -12.71
N VAL A 33 -11.55 -15.76 -13.21
CA VAL A 33 -12.01 -16.36 -14.48
C VAL A 33 -12.31 -17.82 -14.23
N GLU A 34 -13.53 -18.10 -13.76
CA GLU A 34 -13.94 -19.42 -13.26
C GLU A 34 -13.75 -20.54 -14.28
N ARG A 35 -14.09 -20.28 -15.56
CA ARG A 35 -13.93 -21.24 -16.67
C ARG A 35 -12.48 -21.71 -16.82
N LEU A 36 -11.52 -20.86 -16.51
CA LEU A 36 -10.08 -21.14 -16.59
C LEU A 36 -9.47 -21.48 -15.22
N GLY A 37 -10.29 -21.56 -14.17
CA GLY A 37 -9.84 -21.86 -12.81
C GLY A 37 -8.92 -20.79 -12.22
N LEU A 38 -9.01 -19.53 -12.67
CA LEU A 38 -8.26 -18.42 -12.08
C LEU A 38 -9.02 -17.88 -10.85
N PRO A 39 -8.47 -18.06 -9.63
CA PRO A 39 -9.07 -17.50 -8.42
C PRO A 39 -8.77 -16.00 -8.28
N ASN A 40 -9.43 -15.35 -7.31
CA ASN A 40 -9.16 -13.98 -6.94
C ASN A 40 -8.08 -13.91 -5.85
N ILE A 41 -7.61 -12.70 -5.57
CA ILE A 41 -6.80 -12.40 -4.39
C ILE A 41 -7.41 -11.22 -3.66
N MET A 42 -7.17 -11.17 -2.34
CA MET A 42 -7.58 -10.05 -1.50
C MET A 42 -6.43 -9.06 -1.30
N VAL A 43 -6.73 -7.77 -1.44
CA VAL A 43 -5.90 -6.66 -0.97
C VAL A 43 -6.56 -5.99 0.23
N SER A 44 -5.78 -5.45 1.16
CA SER A 44 -6.35 -4.83 2.37
C SER A 44 -5.47 -3.72 2.92
N ASP A 45 -6.09 -2.69 3.50
CA ASP A 45 -5.37 -1.68 4.29
C ASP A 45 -4.75 -2.31 5.55
N GLY A 46 -3.75 -1.73 6.18
CA GLY A 46 -3.03 -0.51 5.79
C GLY A 46 -1.62 -0.44 6.39
N PRO A 47 -0.98 0.74 6.38
CA PRO A 47 0.47 0.87 6.57
C PRO A 47 1.00 0.55 7.99
N HIS A 48 0.14 0.32 8.97
CA HIS A 48 0.52 0.08 10.37
C HIS A 48 -0.45 -0.89 11.11
N GLY A 49 -1.01 -1.85 10.39
CA GLY A 49 -1.97 -2.83 10.89
C GLY A 49 -2.99 -3.23 9.84
N LEU A 50 -3.63 -4.40 10.00
CA LEU A 50 -4.64 -4.88 9.06
C LEU A 50 -6.02 -4.29 9.30
N ARG A 51 -6.72 -4.01 8.20
CA ARG A 51 -8.10 -3.54 8.15
C ARG A 51 -8.88 -4.35 7.11
N LYS A 52 -9.10 -5.63 7.42
CA LYS A 52 -9.95 -6.54 6.67
C LYS A 52 -11.40 -6.37 7.13
N GLN A 53 -12.33 -6.17 6.19
CA GLN A 53 -13.77 -6.16 6.50
C GLN A 53 -14.21 -7.55 6.96
N ASP A 54 -15.08 -7.60 7.96
CA ASP A 54 -15.70 -8.86 8.39
C ASP A 54 -16.75 -9.29 7.35
N ASP A 55 -16.82 -10.59 7.05
CA ASP A 55 -17.72 -11.18 6.04
C ASP A 55 -19.21 -10.98 6.38
N ALA A 56 -19.52 -10.53 7.61
CA ALA A 56 -20.86 -10.34 8.14
C ALA A 56 -21.45 -8.91 7.96
N GLY A 57 -20.76 -7.99 7.27
CA GLY A 57 -21.14 -6.56 7.22
C GLY A 57 -21.67 -6.04 5.87
N ASP A 58 -22.82 -5.36 5.90
CA ASP A 58 -23.40 -4.64 4.76
C ASP A 58 -22.43 -3.55 4.24
N HIS A 59 -22.34 -3.41 2.91
CA HIS A 59 -21.31 -2.70 2.11
C HIS A 59 -21.11 -1.18 2.34
N VAL A 60 -21.40 -0.64 3.53
CA VAL A 60 -21.20 0.79 3.89
C VAL A 60 -20.63 0.96 5.32
N GLY A 61 -20.32 -0.11 6.05
CA GLY A 61 -19.86 -0.04 7.44
C GLY A 61 -18.38 0.34 7.61
N LEU A 62 -18.11 1.61 7.93
CA LEU A 62 -16.80 2.11 8.42
C LEU A 62 -16.34 1.49 9.76
N LEU A 63 -17.01 0.46 10.29
CA LEU A 63 -16.88 0.01 11.68
C LEU A 63 -16.78 -1.52 11.91
N ASP A 64 -16.99 -2.37 10.91
CA ASP A 64 -16.96 -3.83 11.10
C ASP A 64 -15.72 -4.45 10.43
N SER A 65 -14.52 -3.98 10.81
CA SER A 65 -13.28 -4.68 10.47
C SER A 65 -12.90 -5.66 11.57
N ILE A 66 -12.17 -6.72 11.21
CA ILE A 66 -11.62 -7.67 12.18
C ILE A 66 -10.77 -6.94 13.23
N LYS A 67 -10.64 -7.56 14.41
CA LYS A 67 -9.68 -7.09 15.43
C LYS A 67 -8.26 -7.45 15.00
N ALA A 68 -7.43 -6.44 14.77
CA ALA A 68 -6.04 -6.60 14.34
C ALA A 68 -5.06 -5.92 15.32
N VAL A 69 -3.77 -6.20 15.15
CA VAL A 69 -2.72 -5.54 15.94
C VAL A 69 -2.43 -4.16 15.33
N CYS A 70 -2.60 -3.12 16.13
CA CYS A 70 -2.30 -1.75 15.71
C CYS A 70 -0.86 -1.39 16.08
N PHE A 71 0.02 -1.31 15.08
CA PHE A 71 1.39 -0.86 15.26
C PHE A 71 1.47 0.67 15.33
N PRO A 72 2.53 1.24 15.95
CA PRO A 72 2.77 2.67 15.87
C PRO A 72 2.84 3.13 14.41
N ALA A 73 2.17 4.23 14.10
CA ALA A 73 2.13 4.76 12.75
C ALA A 73 3.53 5.07 12.21
N SER A 74 3.71 5.11 10.89
CA SER A 74 5.03 5.24 10.26
C SER A 74 5.81 6.48 10.70
N CYS A 75 5.15 7.56 11.13
CA CYS A 75 5.85 8.71 11.71
C CYS A 75 6.55 8.41 13.04
N ALA A 76 5.94 7.55 13.87
CA ALA A 76 6.52 7.09 15.12
C ALA A 76 7.63 6.09 14.82
N LEU A 77 7.34 5.06 14.00
CA LEU A 77 8.36 4.08 13.59
C LEU A 77 9.59 4.77 12.96
N ALA A 78 9.41 5.82 12.17
CA ALA A 78 10.53 6.58 11.61
C ALA A 78 11.43 7.24 12.66
N SER A 79 10.88 7.56 13.83
CA SER A 79 11.61 8.18 14.93
C SER A 79 12.52 7.20 15.67
N SER A 80 12.45 5.89 15.41
CA SER A 80 13.43 4.93 15.91
C SER A 80 14.76 4.98 15.16
N TYR A 81 14.76 5.44 13.90
CA TYR A 81 15.90 5.34 12.97
C TYR A 81 16.43 3.91 12.81
N ASP A 82 15.59 2.91 13.09
CA ASP A 82 15.98 1.51 13.16
C ASP A 82 15.37 0.70 12.00
N ARG A 83 16.26 0.26 11.10
CA ARG A 83 15.92 -0.56 9.93
C ARG A 83 15.45 -1.96 10.32
N ASP A 84 16.09 -2.55 11.33
CA ASP A 84 15.76 -3.90 11.80
C ASP A 84 14.39 -3.88 12.46
N LEU A 85 14.07 -2.84 13.23
CA LEU A 85 12.74 -2.65 13.81
C LEU A 85 11.67 -2.49 12.73
N ALA A 86 11.94 -1.74 11.65
CA ALA A 86 11.01 -1.63 10.52
C ALA A 86 10.80 -2.98 9.81
N HIS A 87 11.85 -3.78 9.67
CA HIS A 87 11.77 -5.14 9.15
C HIS A 87 10.96 -6.07 10.07
N GLU A 88 11.19 -6.03 11.39
CA GLU A 88 10.42 -6.81 12.38
C GLU A 88 8.90 -6.49 12.30
N VAL A 89 8.54 -5.20 12.18
CA VAL A 89 7.14 -4.79 11.96
C VAL A 89 6.61 -5.36 10.64
N GLY A 90 7.39 -5.29 9.57
CA GLY A 90 7.01 -5.87 8.28
C GLY A 90 6.76 -7.38 8.36
N VAL A 91 7.64 -8.12 9.05
CA VAL A 91 7.48 -9.57 9.26
C VAL A 91 6.17 -9.88 9.99
N ALA A 92 5.90 -9.20 11.10
CA ALA A 92 4.67 -9.41 11.87
C ALA A 92 3.42 -9.14 11.02
N LEU A 93 3.42 -8.06 10.23
CA LEU A 93 2.30 -7.75 9.33
C LEU A 93 2.14 -8.78 8.20
N GLY A 94 3.25 -9.31 7.68
CA GLY A 94 3.23 -10.40 6.70
C GLY A 94 2.64 -11.71 7.28
N GLU A 95 2.98 -12.04 8.53
CA GLU A 95 2.40 -13.19 9.25
C GLU A 95 0.88 -13.01 9.47
N GLU A 96 0.45 -11.80 9.86
CA GLU A 96 -0.96 -11.45 9.98
C GLU A 96 -1.68 -11.58 8.64
N CYS A 97 -1.10 -11.07 7.54
CA CYS A 97 -1.68 -11.19 6.21
C CYS A 97 -1.83 -12.64 5.75
N GLN A 98 -0.83 -13.51 5.99
CA GLN A 98 -0.95 -14.93 5.64
C GLN A 98 -2.12 -15.60 6.37
N ALA A 99 -2.27 -15.32 7.66
CA ALA A 99 -3.32 -15.91 8.48
C ALA A 99 -4.73 -15.36 8.15
N GLU A 100 -4.81 -14.13 7.64
CA GLU A 100 -6.06 -13.48 7.24
C GLU A 100 -6.31 -13.58 5.72
N GLU A 101 -5.55 -14.42 5.00
CA GLU A 101 -5.68 -14.68 3.56
C GLU A 101 -5.57 -13.43 2.66
N ILE A 102 -4.70 -12.49 3.06
CA ILE A 102 -4.43 -11.26 2.33
C ILE A 102 -3.20 -11.45 1.45
N SER A 103 -3.37 -11.23 0.15
CA SER A 103 -2.29 -11.29 -0.82
C SER A 103 -1.38 -10.08 -0.78
N THR A 104 -1.96 -8.88 -0.63
CA THR A 104 -1.20 -7.63 -0.65
C THR A 104 -1.72 -6.66 0.39
N ILE A 105 -0.84 -6.24 1.30
CA ILE A 105 -1.13 -5.15 2.23
C ILE A 105 -0.91 -3.80 1.56
N LEU A 106 -1.86 -2.88 1.72
CA LEU A 106 -1.83 -1.56 1.10
C LEU A 106 -0.95 -0.60 1.91
N GLY A 107 0.35 -0.83 1.87
CA GLY A 107 1.37 0.01 2.48
C GLY A 107 2.77 -0.49 2.14
N PRO A 108 3.80 0.24 2.58
CA PRO A 108 3.71 1.41 3.45
C PRO A 108 3.48 2.73 2.69
N GLY A 109 3.09 3.77 3.42
CA GLY A 109 2.99 5.14 2.91
C GLY A 109 4.34 5.86 2.94
N VAL A 110 4.80 6.38 1.81
CA VAL A 110 6.14 7.00 1.69
C VAL A 110 6.10 8.40 1.06
N ASN A 111 4.95 9.06 1.02
CA ASN A 111 4.87 10.46 0.61
C ASN A 111 5.66 11.36 1.58
N MET A 112 6.37 12.36 1.04
CA MET A 112 7.15 13.29 1.87
C MET A 112 6.28 14.21 2.73
N LYS A 113 6.72 14.47 3.96
CA LYS A 113 6.11 15.46 4.86
C LYS A 113 6.47 16.89 4.48
N ARG A 114 6.10 17.32 3.26
CA ARG A 114 6.39 18.67 2.72
C ARG A 114 5.95 19.80 3.65
N SER A 115 4.79 19.63 4.26
CA SER A 115 4.19 20.56 5.22
C SER A 115 3.69 19.79 6.41
N PRO A 116 3.83 20.31 7.65
CA PRO A 116 3.32 19.65 8.84
C PRO A 116 1.78 19.53 8.84
N LEU A 117 1.09 20.28 7.97
CA LEU A 117 -0.37 20.35 7.90
C LEU A 117 -1.01 19.25 7.04
N CYS A 118 -0.23 18.42 6.34
CA CYS A 118 -0.80 17.32 5.58
C CYS A 118 -1.51 16.34 6.53
N GLY A 119 -2.80 16.08 6.28
CA GLY A 119 -3.65 15.25 7.14
C GLY A 119 -3.19 13.79 7.27
N ARG A 120 -2.32 13.33 6.37
CA ARG A 120 -1.79 11.96 6.33
C ARG A 120 -0.32 11.85 6.78
N ASN A 121 0.28 12.92 7.29
CA ASN A 121 1.67 12.86 7.77
C ASN A 121 1.91 11.77 8.81
N PHE A 122 0.90 11.40 9.60
CA PHE A 122 1.06 10.35 10.61
C PHE A 122 1.39 8.97 10.01
N GLU A 123 0.88 8.66 8.81
CA GLU A 123 1.11 7.38 8.11
C GLU A 123 2.30 7.44 7.13
N TYR A 124 3.05 8.54 7.11
CA TYR A 124 4.28 8.68 6.32
C TYR A 124 5.50 8.70 7.24
N PHE A 125 6.62 8.18 6.74
CA PHE A 125 7.85 8.06 7.54
C PHE A 125 8.48 9.42 7.86
N SER A 126 8.93 10.18 6.85
CA SER A 126 9.79 11.34 7.06
C SER A 126 9.56 12.47 6.04
N GLU A 127 10.10 13.64 6.35
CA GLU A 127 10.38 14.71 5.37
C GLU A 127 11.70 14.46 4.61
N ASP A 128 12.59 13.63 5.17
CA ASP A 128 13.85 13.23 4.56
C ASP A 128 13.67 11.97 3.70
N PRO A 129 14.02 12.01 2.40
CA PRO A 129 13.80 10.91 1.48
C PRO A 129 14.70 9.69 1.78
N PHE A 130 15.88 9.89 2.35
CA PHE A 130 16.79 8.79 2.68
C PHE A 130 16.23 7.96 3.83
N LEU A 131 15.85 8.60 4.94
CA LEU A 131 15.23 7.94 6.08
C LEU A 131 13.92 7.24 5.67
N ALA A 132 13.06 7.93 4.90
CA ALA A 132 11.81 7.36 4.43
C ALA A 132 12.04 6.13 3.54
N GLY A 133 12.97 6.21 2.58
CA GLY A 133 13.30 5.12 1.68
C GLY A 133 13.90 3.90 2.40
N GLU A 134 14.86 4.11 3.29
CA GLU A 134 15.53 3.02 4.00
C GLU A 134 14.59 2.25 4.92
N LEU A 135 13.75 2.94 5.69
CA LEU A 135 12.79 2.27 6.57
C LEU A 135 11.66 1.59 5.79
N ALA A 136 11.17 2.23 4.74
CA ALA A 136 10.16 1.62 3.88
C ALA A 136 10.69 0.38 3.15
N ALA A 137 11.94 0.38 2.68
CA ALA A 137 12.53 -0.78 2.02
C ALA A 137 12.64 -1.97 2.99
N ASN A 138 13.03 -1.73 4.24
CA ASN A 138 13.11 -2.78 5.26
C ASN A 138 11.73 -3.29 5.69
N TYR A 139 10.74 -2.40 5.83
CA TYR A 139 9.34 -2.79 6.01
C TYR A 139 8.87 -3.70 4.87
N VAL A 140 9.10 -3.30 3.61
CA VAL A 140 8.69 -4.08 2.43
C VAL A 140 9.37 -5.45 2.41
N ASN A 141 10.68 -5.50 2.68
CA ASN A 141 11.40 -6.77 2.77
C ASN A 141 10.85 -7.69 3.87
N GLY A 142 10.50 -7.13 5.03
CA GLY A 142 9.90 -7.90 6.12
C GLY A 142 8.54 -8.50 5.76
N VAL A 143 7.64 -7.71 5.15
CA VAL A 143 6.34 -8.23 4.69
C VAL A 143 6.54 -9.31 3.61
N GLN A 144 7.39 -9.03 2.61
CA GLN A 144 7.59 -9.94 1.48
C GLN A 144 8.38 -11.20 1.84
N SER A 145 9.12 -11.21 2.96
CA SER A 145 9.73 -12.45 3.46
C SER A 145 8.69 -13.49 3.87
N GLN A 146 7.47 -13.05 4.19
CA GLN A 146 6.32 -13.91 4.53
C GLN A 146 5.47 -14.28 3.31
N GLN A 147 5.98 -14.10 2.08
CA GLN A 147 5.25 -14.39 0.84
C GLN A 147 3.96 -13.58 0.69
N VAL A 148 3.95 -12.34 1.19
CA VAL A 148 2.84 -11.38 1.07
C VAL A 148 3.33 -10.14 0.33
N GLY A 149 2.51 -9.60 -0.56
CA GLY A 149 2.82 -8.39 -1.31
C GLY A 149 2.65 -7.12 -0.50
N THR A 150 3.33 -6.06 -0.95
CA THR A 150 3.12 -4.70 -0.47
C THR A 150 2.60 -3.81 -1.59
N SER A 151 1.94 -2.71 -1.22
CA SER A 151 1.56 -1.62 -2.11
C SER A 151 2.13 -0.31 -1.61
N VAL A 152 3.33 0.01 -2.09
CA VAL A 152 4.00 1.25 -1.72
C VAL A 152 3.18 2.42 -2.28
N LYS A 153 2.83 3.37 -1.42
CA LYS A 153 1.82 4.40 -1.75
C LYS A 153 2.17 5.80 -1.23
N HIS A 154 1.69 6.88 -1.83
CA HIS A 154 0.92 7.00 -3.08
C HIS A 154 1.82 7.66 -4.12
N PHE A 155 2.13 6.93 -5.19
CA PHE A 155 3.13 7.28 -6.19
C PHE A 155 2.56 8.27 -7.22
N ALA A 156 2.96 9.54 -7.25
CA ALA A 156 3.80 10.25 -6.29
C ALA A 156 3.18 11.60 -5.90
N VAL A 157 3.88 12.36 -5.05
CA VAL A 157 3.58 13.77 -4.73
C VAL A 157 2.20 14.03 -4.11
N ASN A 158 1.62 13.02 -3.44
CA ASN A 158 0.37 13.16 -2.69
C ASN A 158 0.63 13.75 -1.28
N ASN A 159 1.03 15.02 -1.22
CA ASN A 159 1.52 15.65 0.01
C ASN A 159 0.49 16.60 0.67
N GLN A 160 -0.77 16.55 0.25
CA GLN A 160 -1.88 17.27 0.88
C GLN A 160 -3.23 16.60 0.59
N GLU A 161 -4.15 16.68 1.55
CA GLU A 161 -5.50 16.13 1.38
C GLU A 161 -6.46 17.09 0.67
N THR A 162 -6.23 18.40 0.80
CA THR A 162 -7.08 19.41 0.18
C THR A 162 -7.10 19.24 -1.33
N LYS A 163 -8.27 18.88 -1.87
CA LYS A 163 -8.51 18.64 -3.31
C LYS A 163 -7.56 17.60 -3.93
N ARG A 164 -7.14 16.59 -3.17
CA ARG A 164 -6.18 15.56 -3.63
C ARG A 164 -6.56 14.91 -4.97
N MET A 165 -7.85 14.81 -5.29
CA MET A 165 -8.38 14.22 -6.54
C MET A 165 -8.37 15.15 -7.77
N SER A 166 -8.01 16.43 -7.62
CA SER A 166 -8.07 17.39 -8.74
C SER A 166 -6.94 18.40 -8.78
N ILE A 167 -6.14 18.51 -7.71
CA ILE A 167 -5.01 19.42 -7.69
C ILE A 167 -3.88 18.92 -8.59
N SER A 168 -3.18 19.85 -9.23
CA SER A 168 -1.88 19.60 -9.84
C SER A 168 -0.76 20.10 -8.94
N ALA A 169 0.14 19.19 -8.58
CA ALA A 169 1.38 19.53 -7.91
C ALA A 169 2.41 19.98 -8.96
N GLU A 170 2.72 21.27 -8.95
CA GLU A 170 3.72 21.88 -9.84
C GLU A 170 5.10 21.80 -9.19
N VAL A 171 5.96 20.94 -9.72
CA VAL A 171 7.28 20.60 -9.15
C VAL A 171 8.29 20.42 -10.26
N ASP A 172 9.45 21.06 -10.15
CA ASP A 172 10.55 20.87 -11.10
C ASP A 172 11.16 19.47 -10.98
N GLU A 173 11.81 18.99 -12.06
CA GLU A 173 12.32 17.62 -12.11
C GLU A 173 13.39 17.33 -11.05
N ARG A 174 14.22 18.33 -10.68
CA ARG A 174 15.25 18.13 -9.66
C ARG A 174 14.59 17.87 -8.31
N THR A 175 13.61 18.68 -7.93
CA THR A 175 12.86 18.48 -6.68
C THR A 175 12.05 17.18 -6.71
N LEU A 176 11.46 16.81 -7.85
CA LEU A 176 10.82 15.50 -8.03
C LEU A 176 11.80 14.37 -7.70
N ARG A 177 12.97 14.35 -8.35
CA ARG A 177 13.95 13.27 -8.23
C ARG A 177 14.60 13.23 -6.84
N GLU A 178 15.04 14.37 -6.33
CA GLU A 178 15.80 14.42 -5.07
C GLU A 178 14.92 14.25 -3.82
N ILE A 179 13.64 14.65 -3.86
CA ILE A 179 12.76 14.65 -2.68
C ILE A 179 11.60 13.66 -2.82
N TYR A 180 10.75 13.83 -3.82
CA TYR A 180 9.47 13.10 -3.86
C TYR A 180 9.58 11.69 -4.40
N LEU A 181 10.56 11.43 -5.26
CA LEU A 181 10.77 10.15 -5.93
C LEU A 181 11.88 9.33 -5.29
N ALA A 182 12.86 9.96 -4.63
CA ALA A 182 14.02 9.29 -4.05
C ALA A 182 13.66 8.15 -3.07
N ALA A 183 12.66 8.33 -2.20
CA ALA A 183 12.22 7.26 -1.30
C ALA A 183 11.64 6.06 -2.06
N TYR A 184 10.83 6.30 -3.11
CA TYR A 184 10.28 5.24 -3.96
C TYR A 184 11.38 4.53 -4.75
N GLU A 185 12.36 5.27 -5.28
CA GLU A 185 13.51 4.71 -5.98
C GLU A 185 14.28 3.73 -5.10
N THR A 186 14.58 4.11 -3.86
CA THR A 186 15.22 3.23 -2.87
C THR A 186 14.41 1.96 -2.65
N VAL A 187 13.10 2.07 -2.43
CA VAL A 187 12.25 0.90 -2.20
C VAL A 187 12.20 -0.02 -3.42
N VAL A 188 12.09 0.53 -4.63
CA VAL A 188 12.09 -0.25 -5.87
C VAL A 188 13.42 -0.99 -6.06
N LYS A 189 14.55 -0.30 -5.90
CA LYS A 189 15.88 -0.89 -6.13
C LYS A 189 16.29 -1.88 -5.05
N SER A 190 15.88 -1.67 -3.80
CA SER A 190 16.33 -2.47 -2.66
C SER A 190 15.36 -3.55 -2.21
N ALA A 191 14.06 -3.43 -2.52
CA ALA A 191 13.03 -4.33 -1.99
C ALA A 191 12.06 -4.88 -3.03
N GLN A 192 11.95 -4.28 -4.23
CA GLN A 192 11.05 -4.71 -5.30
C GLN A 192 9.63 -5.02 -4.81
N PRO A 193 8.85 -3.98 -4.42
CA PRO A 193 7.49 -4.18 -3.93
C PRO A 193 6.64 -4.89 -4.99
N TRP A 194 5.74 -5.78 -4.59
CA TRP A 194 4.88 -6.50 -5.53
C TRP A 194 3.95 -5.55 -6.29
N THR A 195 3.50 -4.48 -5.62
CA THR A 195 2.62 -3.48 -6.22
C THR A 195 3.04 -2.05 -5.85
N MET A 196 2.67 -1.10 -6.70
CA MET A 196 2.80 0.34 -6.47
C MET A 196 1.43 0.98 -6.64
N MET A 197 1.01 1.84 -5.72
CA MET A 197 -0.28 2.52 -5.82
C MET A 197 -0.09 3.94 -6.36
N CYS A 198 -0.66 4.29 -7.52
CA CYS A 198 -0.61 5.66 -8.03
C CYS A 198 -1.43 6.61 -7.16
N SER A 199 -1.00 7.87 -7.10
CA SER A 199 -1.70 8.91 -6.35
C SER A 199 -2.91 9.49 -7.08
N TYR A 200 -3.77 10.15 -6.31
CA TYR A 200 -4.92 10.88 -6.82
C TYR A 200 -4.59 12.13 -7.66
N ASN A 201 -3.50 12.82 -7.32
CA ASN A 201 -3.24 14.16 -7.84
C ASN A 201 -2.58 14.12 -9.22
N CYS A 202 -2.66 15.25 -9.92
CA CYS A 202 -1.81 15.53 -11.06
C CYS A 202 -0.39 15.92 -10.59
N ILE A 203 0.59 15.66 -11.45
CA ILE A 203 1.96 16.15 -11.36
C ILE A 203 2.23 16.91 -12.65
N ASN A 204 2.49 18.22 -12.55
CA ASN A 204 2.72 19.11 -13.70
C ASN A 204 1.64 18.96 -14.80
N GLY A 205 0.37 18.91 -14.40
CA GLY A 205 -0.79 18.87 -15.29
C GLY A 205 -1.28 17.48 -15.71
N VAL A 206 -0.59 16.39 -15.33
CA VAL A 206 -0.97 15.01 -15.72
C VAL A 206 -1.26 14.16 -14.48
N TYR A 207 -2.42 13.50 -14.44
CA TYR A 207 -2.77 12.55 -13.37
C TYR A 207 -1.72 11.46 -13.24
N SER A 208 -1.36 11.10 -12.01
CA SER A 208 -0.29 10.14 -11.76
C SER A 208 -0.56 8.76 -12.38
N CYS A 209 -1.81 8.32 -12.38
CA CYS A 209 -2.22 7.05 -13.00
C CYS A 209 -2.18 7.06 -14.54
N GLU A 210 -2.08 8.23 -15.16
CA GLU A 210 -2.02 8.44 -16.62
C GLU A 210 -0.65 8.91 -17.10
N ASN A 211 0.33 8.98 -16.20
CA ASN A 211 1.60 9.64 -16.46
C ASN A 211 2.66 8.65 -16.95
N ASP A 212 2.80 8.51 -18.27
CA ASP A 212 3.80 7.61 -18.90
C ASP A 212 5.24 7.90 -18.44
N TRP A 213 5.59 9.18 -18.28
CA TRP A 213 6.91 9.55 -17.77
C TRP A 213 7.14 8.97 -16.37
N LEU A 214 6.14 9.06 -15.49
CA LEU A 214 6.25 8.55 -14.13
C LEU A 214 6.25 7.01 -14.08
N LEU A 215 5.26 6.38 -14.71
CA LEU A 215 4.98 4.94 -14.53
C LEU A 215 5.81 4.03 -15.45
N ASN A 216 6.06 4.44 -16.70
CA ASN A 216 6.86 3.64 -17.63
C ASN A 216 8.32 4.10 -17.68
N GLN A 217 8.58 5.40 -17.84
CA GLN A 217 9.96 5.87 -18.02
C GLN A 217 10.74 5.79 -16.69
N VAL A 218 10.30 6.49 -15.65
CA VAL A 218 10.99 6.52 -14.36
C VAL A 218 10.87 5.18 -13.64
N LEU A 219 9.64 4.75 -13.30
CA LEU A 219 9.43 3.58 -12.45
C LEU A 219 9.95 2.28 -13.09
N ARG A 220 9.67 2.04 -14.38
CA ARG A 220 10.03 0.77 -15.04
C ARG A 220 11.37 0.83 -15.76
N LYS A 221 11.60 1.79 -16.66
CA LYS A 221 12.83 1.81 -17.48
C LYS A 221 14.06 2.27 -16.68
N GLU A 222 13.94 3.31 -15.87
CA GLU A 222 15.09 3.83 -15.09
C GLU A 222 15.34 2.99 -13.83
N TRP A 223 14.29 2.64 -13.08
CA TRP A 223 14.46 1.95 -11.78
C TRP A 223 14.31 0.43 -11.84
N GLY A 224 13.75 -0.12 -12.92
CA GLY A 224 13.59 -1.56 -13.07
C GLY A 224 12.50 -2.17 -12.20
N PHE A 225 11.40 -1.46 -11.93
CA PHE A 225 10.26 -2.01 -11.22
C PHE A 225 9.61 -3.18 -11.97
N LYS A 226 9.45 -4.32 -11.29
CA LYS A 226 8.91 -5.56 -11.85
C LYS A 226 7.47 -5.86 -11.46
N GLY A 227 6.89 -5.12 -10.52
CA GLY A 227 5.54 -5.35 -10.03
C GLY A 227 4.45 -4.75 -10.93
N LEU A 228 3.22 -4.75 -10.42
CA LEU A 228 2.10 -4.06 -11.04
C LEU A 228 1.83 -2.70 -10.37
N VAL A 229 1.24 -1.78 -11.12
CA VAL A 229 0.73 -0.51 -10.63
C VAL A 229 -0.79 -0.63 -10.52
N MET A 230 -1.31 -0.19 -9.39
CA MET A 230 -2.75 -0.10 -9.14
C MET A 230 -3.17 1.32 -8.79
N THR A 231 -4.45 1.63 -8.90
CA THR A 231 -4.97 2.94 -8.50
C THR A 231 -5.08 3.06 -6.99
N ASP A 232 -4.91 4.28 -6.45
CA ASP A 232 -5.67 4.64 -5.25
C ASP A 232 -7.18 4.62 -5.61
N TRP A 233 -8.06 4.49 -4.62
CA TRP A 233 -9.47 4.15 -4.84
C TRP A 233 -10.19 5.22 -5.66
N GLY A 234 -10.45 4.95 -6.94
CA GLY A 234 -11.08 5.89 -7.88
C GLY A 234 -10.16 7.02 -8.39
N ALA A 235 -8.84 6.81 -8.43
CA ALA A 235 -7.87 7.84 -8.84
C ALA A 235 -7.73 8.07 -10.36
N MET A 236 -8.34 7.21 -11.17
CA MET A 236 -8.17 7.21 -12.63
C MET A 236 -9.27 8.03 -13.32
N ASN A 237 -8.90 8.82 -14.34
CA ASN A 237 -9.87 9.56 -15.16
C ASN A 237 -10.02 8.99 -16.58
N ASP A 238 -8.92 8.56 -17.20
CA ASP A 238 -8.94 7.92 -18.53
C ASP A 238 -8.36 6.49 -18.48
N ARG A 239 -9.22 5.50 -18.73
CA ARG A 239 -8.87 4.08 -18.67
C ARG A 239 -7.82 3.66 -19.68
N VAL A 240 -8.01 4.02 -20.96
CA VAL A 240 -7.15 3.56 -22.06
C VAL A 240 -5.79 4.24 -21.96
N LYS A 241 -5.78 5.53 -21.64
CA LYS A 241 -4.54 6.29 -21.42
C LYS A 241 -3.76 5.75 -20.22
N SER A 242 -4.44 5.44 -19.12
CA SER A 242 -3.78 4.90 -17.92
C SER A 242 -3.15 3.53 -18.17
N LEU A 243 -3.85 2.64 -18.87
CA LEU A 243 -3.32 1.31 -19.17
C LEU A 243 -2.07 1.40 -20.04
N LYS A 244 -2.06 2.29 -21.04
CA LYS A 244 -0.86 2.59 -21.84
C LYS A 244 0.28 3.21 -21.02
N ALA A 245 -0.05 4.07 -20.05
CA ALA A 245 0.94 4.65 -19.16
C ALA A 245 1.56 3.61 -18.20
N GLY A 246 1.02 2.40 -18.11
CA GLY A 246 1.53 1.33 -17.25
C GLY A 246 0.78 1.16 -15.94
N LEU A 247 -0.49 1.58 -15.88
CA LEU A 247 -1.43 1.22 -14.82
C LEU A 247 -2.17 -0.07 -15.20
N GLU A 248 -1.99 -1.15 -14.44
CA GLU A 248 -2.62 -2.43 -14.76
C GLU A 248 -3.96 -2.66 -14.05
N LEU A 249 -4.09 -2.22 -12.79
CA LEU A 249 -5.23 -2.58 -11.95
C LEU A 249 -5.97 -1.35 -11.41
N GLU A 250 -7.21 -1.16 -11.85
CA GLU A 250 -8.13 -0.20 -11.24
C GLU A 250 -8.79 -0.79 -9.99
N MET A 251 -8.74 -0.04 -8.89
CA MET A 251 -9.48 -0.29 -7.66
C MET A 251 -10.29 0.94 -7.27
N PRO A 252 -11.51 0.77 -6.71
CA PRO A 252 -12.25 -0.48 -6.63
C PRO A 252 -12.88 -0.83 -8.00
N SER A 253 -13.76 -1.83 -8.04
CA SER A 253 -14.59 -2.11 -9.22
C SER A 253 -15.35 -0.88 -9.73
N SER A 254 -15.39 -0.72 -11.06
CA SER A 254 -16.25 0.24 -11.76
C SER A 254 -17.59 -0.38 -12.18
N ASN A 255 -17.93 -1.58 -11.70
CA ASN A 255 -19.00 -2.43 -12.21
C ASN A 255 -18.89 -2.65 -13.73
N GLU A 256 -17.67 -2.94 -14.19
CA GLU A 256 -17.32 -3.29 -15.57
C GLU A 256 -17.45 -2.15 -16.61
N ILE A 257 -17.85 -0.95 -16.17
CA ILE A 257 -18.03 0.21 -17.07
C ILE A 257 -16.71 0.55 -17.77
N THR A 258 -15.60 0.59 -17.03
CA THR A 258 -14.29 0.91 -17.58
C THR A 258 -13.65 -0.26 -18.32
N ASP A 259 -14.02 -1.50 -18.00
CA ASP A 259 -13.54 -2.68 -18.73
C ASP A 259 -13.99 -2.65 -20.19
N GLN A 260 -15.23 -2.19 -20.44
CA GLN A 260 -15.76 -2.02 -21.80
C GLN A 260 -14.95 -1.03 -22.63
N PHE A 261 -14.33 -0.02 -22.00
CA PHE A 261 -13.47 0.92 -22.72
C PHE A 261 -12.16 0.26 -23.18
N ILE A 262 -11.64 -0.72 -22.45
CA ILE A 262 -10.50 -1.53 -22.93
C ILE A 262 -10.93 -2.35 -24.16
N VAL A 263 -12.05 -3.06 -24.08
CA VAL A 263 -12.54 -3.90 -25.19
C VAL A 263 -12.72 -3.04 -26.45
N GLN A 264 -13.41 -1.90 -26.33
CA GLN A 264 -13.60 -0.98 -27.45
C GLN A 264 -12.28 -0.44 -28.00
N ALA A 265 -11.30 -0.14 -27.14
CA ALA A 265 -9.99 0.33 -27.57
C ALA A 265 -9.19 -0.74 -28.31
N VAL A 266 -9.34 -2.01 -27.94
CA VAL A 266 -8.76 -3.13 -28.69
C VAL A 266 -9.44 -3.27 -30.06
N ASP A 267 -10.78 -3.28 -30.07
CA ASP A 267 -11.57 -3.45 -31.30
C ASP A 267 -11.31 -2.34 -32.33
N ASN A 268 -11.12 -1.11 -31.85
CA ASN A 268 -10.89 0.05 -32.71
C ASN A 268 -9.39 0.34 -32.97
N GLY A 269 -8.48 -0.49 -32.44
CA GLY A 269 -7.04 -0.38 -32.63
C GLY A 269 -6.35 0.74 -31.84
N GLN A 270 -7.05 1.41 -30.91
CA GLN A 270 -6.42 2.34 -29.98
C GLN A 270 -5.53 1.62 -28.98
N LEU A 271 -5.81 0.37 -28.60
CA LEU A 271 -4.98 -0.45 -27.72
C LEU A 271 -4.62 -1.75 -28.45
N SER A 272 -3.35 -2.13 -28.45
CA SER A 272 -2.96 -3.42 -29.03
C SER A 272 -3.25 -4.58 -28.06
N MET A 273 -3.46 -5.77 -28.60
CA MET A 273 -3.56 -6.99 -27.79
C MET A 273 -2.28 -7.26 -27.00
N GLU A 274 -1.11 -6.87 -27.52
CA GLU A 274 0.17 -7.03 -26.82
C GLU A 274 0.25 -6.13 -25.56
N GLU A 275 -0.22 -4.88 -25.65
CA GLU A 275 -0.31 -3.98 -24.50
C GLU A 275 -1.27 -4.52 -23.43
N LEU A 276 -2.43 -5.05 -23.84
CA LEU A 276 -3.38 -5.68 -22.92
C LEU A 276 -2.80 -6.95 -22.28
N ASP A 277 -2.17 -7.82 -23.07
CA ASP A 277 -1.55 -9.06 -22.59
C ASP A 277 -0.43 -8.79 -21.60
N LEU A 278 0.35 -7.72 -21.80
CA LEU A 278 1.38 -7.29 -20.84
C LEU A 278 0.77 -6.88 -19.50
N SER A 279 -0.31 -6.10 -19.51
CA SER A 279 -1.00 -5.70 -18.29
C SER A 279 -1.59 -6.90 -17.55
N VAL A 280 -2.27 -7.79 -18.27
CA VAL A 280 -2.85 -9.02 -17.70
C VAL A 280 -1.76 -9.94 -17.16
N THR A 281 -0.62 -10.07 -17.85
CA THR A 281 0.53 -10.86 -17.38
C THR A 281 0.96 -10.43 -15.99
N ARG A 282 1.12 -9.14 -15.73
CA ARG A 282 1.55 -8.62 -14.42
C ARG A 282 0.54 -8.88 -13.31
N ILE A 283 -0.75 -8.86 -13.63
CA ILE A 283 -1.83 -9.21 -12.70
C ILE A 283 -1.78 -10.71 -12.38
N LEU A 284 -1.64 -11.55 -13.41
CA LEU A 284 -1.51 -13.01 -13.24
C LEU A 284 -0.24 -13.39 -12.49
N GLU A 285 0.86 -12.65 -12.65
CA GLU A 285 2.09 -12.82 -11.87
C GLU A 285 1.86 -12.53 -10.38
N LEU A 286 1.06 -11.51 -10.03
CA LEU A 286 0.69 -11.24 -8.64
C LEU A 286 -0.14 -12.37 -8.05
N VAL A 287 -1.21 -12.78 -8.75
CA VAL A 287 -2.07 -13.90 -8.32
C VAL A 287 -1.23 -15.16 -8.14
N LYS A 288 -0.36 -15.47 -9.11
CA LYS A 288 0.57 -16.59 -9.04
C LYS A 288 1.50 -16.53 -7.83
N LYS A 289 2.17 -15.39 -7.60
CA LYS A 289 3.07 -15.21 -6.46
C LYS A 289 2.37 -15.48 -5.12
N TYR A 290 1.15 -14.99 -4.97
CA TYR A 290 0.35 -15.27 -3.79
C TYR A 290 0.09 -16.77 -3.63
N TYR A 291 -0.50 -17.43 -4.62
CA TYR A 291 -0.85 -18.85 -4.49
C TYR A 291 0.34 -19.80 -4.39
N ASP A 292 1.49 -19.46 -4.99
CA ASP A 292 2.72 -20.23 -4.85
C ASP A 292 3.30 -20.13 -3.42
N GLY A 293 3.08 -19.00 -2.74
CA GLY A 293 3.61 -18.72 -1.40
C GLY A 293 2.58 -18.80 -0.26
N HIS A 294 1.31 -18.98 -0.57
CA HIS A 294 0.21 -18.99 0.38
C HIS A 294 0.28 -20.22 1.31
N ASN A 295 0.11 -19.97 2.61
CA ASN A 295 0.04 -21.02 3.62
C ASN A 295 -1.36 -21.05 4.25
N GLU A 296 -2.20 -21.99 3.81
CA GLU A 296 -3.56 -22.21 4.33
C GLU A 296 -3.61 -22.53 5.84
N ARG A 297 -2.48 -22.85 6.47
CA ARG A 297 -2.36 -23.13 7.91
C ARG A 297 -1.69 -22.00 8.69
N ALA A 298 -1.47 -20.86 8.05
CA ALA A 298 -0.89 -19.71 8.72
C ALA A 298 -1.77 -19.27 9.89
N THR A 299 -1.12 -19.01 11.01
CA THR A 299 -1.74 -18.46 12.22
C THR A 299 -0.74 -17.51 12.85
N TYR A 300 -1.23 -16.58 13.66
CA TYR A 300 -0.38 -15.66 14.40
C TYR A 300 -0.90 -15.47 15.82
N ASP A 301 0.01 -15.10 16.72
CA ASP A 301 -0.31 -14.77 18.10
C ASP A 301 -0.35 -13.25 18.29
N LYS A 302 -1.57 -12.72 18.38
CA LYS A 302 -1.86 -11.30 18.64
C LYS A 302 -1.14 -10.77 19.88
N GLU A 303 -0.95 -11.56 20.94
CA GLU A 303 -0.24 -11.12 22.15
C GLU A 303 1.28 -11.02 21.93
N THR A 304 1.84 -11.91 21.11
CA THR A 304 3.25 -11.82 20.71
C THR A 304 3.50 -10.57 19.86
N HIS A 305 2.64 -10.31 18.88
CA HIS A 305 2.74 -9.08 18.06
C HIS A 305 2.48 -7.83 18.90
N HIS A 306 1.57 -7.88 19.87
CA HIS A 306 1.35 -6.75 20.78
C HIS A 306 2.56 -6.45 21.70
N LYS A 307 3.38 -7.46 22.05
CA LYS A 307 4.68 -7.21 22.71
C LYS A 307 5.64 -6.47 21.78
N LEU A 308 5.64 -6.79 20.48
CA LEU A 308 6.41 -6.04 19.49
C LEU A 308 5.89 -4.59 19.38
N VAL A 309 4.58 -4.37 19.36
CA VAL A 309 3.99 -3.00 19.42
C VAL A 309 4.55 -2.21 20.59
N ARG A 310 4.64 -2.82 21.78
CA ARG A 310 5.24 -2.18 22.96
C ARG A 310 6.72 -1.84 22.77
N LYS A 311 7.51 -2.73 22.17
CA LYS A 311 8.91 -2.47 21.81
C LYS A 311 9.01 -1.28 20.86
N VAL A 312 8.26 -1.32 19.75
CA VAL A 312 8.25 -0.25 18.74
C VAL A 312 7.85 1.08 19.35
N ALA A 313 6.80 1.11 20.18
CA ALA A 313 6.36 2.34 20.85
C ALA A 313 7.43 2.90 21.80
N GLY A 314 8.17 2.04 22.50
CA GLY A 314 9.27 2.44 23.38
C GLY A 314 10.49 2.99 22.62
N GLU A 315 10.89 2.33 21.54
CA GLU A 315 12.04 2.70 20.71
C GLU A 315 11.75 3.87 19.75
N SER A 316 10.47 4.21 19.55
CA SER A 316 10.01 5.34 18.75
C SER A 316 9.77 6.62 19.55
N ALA A 317 9.84 6.56 20.88
CA ALA A 317 9.58 7.71 21.74
C ALA A 317 10.77 8.69 21.75
N VAL A 318 10.52 9.96 21.41
CA VAL A 318 11.55 10.99 21.35
C VAL A 318 11.53 11.87 22.61
N LEU A 319 12.60 11.80 23.41
CA LEU A 319 12.77 12.68 24.57
C LEU A 319 13.26 14.07 24.12
N LEU A 320 12.34 15.02 24.01
CA LEU A 320 12.65 16.37 23.52
C LEU A 320 13.35 17.26 24.57
N LYS A 321 13.02 17.08 25.85
CA LYS A 321 13.52 17.92 26.94
C LYS A 321 13.57 17.13 28.25
N ASN A 322 14.68 17.23 28.97
CA ASN A 322 14.87 16.62 30.29
C ASN A 322 15.76 17.51 31.18
N GLU A 323 15.20 18.62 31.65
CA GLU A 323 15.87 19.51 32.62
C GLU A 323 15.77 18.94 34.03
N ASP A 324 16.75 19.29 34.88
CA ASP A 324 16.81 18.93 36.30
C ASP A 324 16.69 17.42 36.60
N HIS A 325 17.02 16.58 35.62
CA HIS A 325 16.90 15.11 35.71
C HIS A 325 15.51 14.65 36.15
N ILE A 326 14.45 15.31 35.66
CA ILE A 326 13.07 14.95 35.99
C ILE A 326 12.70 13.52 35.55
N LEU A 327 13.29 13.05 34.44
CA LEU A 327 13.20 11.65 34.01
C LEU A 327 14.54 10.92 34.20
N PRO A 328 14.52 9.61 34.56
CA PRO A 328 13.33 8.77 34.75
C PRO A 328 12.66 8.95 36.13
N LEU A 329 11.33 8.79 36.16
CA LEU A 329 10.59 8.73 37.43
C LEU A 329 10.96 7.48 38.23
N LYS A 330 10.95 7.61 39.55
CA LYS A 330 11.16 6.51 40.50
C LYS A 330 9.82 5.97 40.98
N LYS A 331 9.79 4.69 41.38
CA LYS A 331 8.59 4.06 41.96
C LYS A 331 8.10 4.72 43.26
N SER A 332 8.98 5.45 43.95
CA SER A 332 8.66 6.20 45.16
C SER A 332 8.03 7.56 44.90
N ASP A 333 8.05 8.04 43.66
CA ASP A 333 7.56 9.37 43.34
C ASP A 333 6.02 9.39 43.42
N SER A 334 5.49 10.46 44.00
CA SER A 334 4.04 10.71 43.98
C SER A 334 3.68 11.41 42.67
N VAL A 335 2.97 10.69 41.79
CA VAL A 335 2.67 11.14 40.42
C VAL A 335 1.16 11.37 40.27
N VAL A 336 0.79 12.44 39.57
CA VAL A 336 -0.57 12.70 39.10
C VAL A 336 -0.57 12.75 37.57
N PHE A 337 -1.52 12.05 36.94
CA PHE A 337 -1.71 12.10 35.49
C PHE A 337 -2.77 13.15 35.15
N ILE A 338 -2.41 14.14 34.32
CA ILE A 338 -3.28 15.26 33.93
C ILE A 338 -3.42 15.30 32.39
N GLY A 339 -4.65 15.34 31.89
CA GLY A 339 -4.98 15.48 30.46
C GLY A 339 -5.86 14.35 29.91
N GLU A 340 -6.71 14.66 28.92
CA GLU A 340 -7.68 13.70 28.35
C GLU A 340 -7.01 12.44 27.78
N PHE A 341 -5.81 12.58 27.19
CA PHE A 341 -5.08 11.44 26.61
C PHE A 341 -4.57 10.43 27.63
N ALA A 342 -4.51 10.78 28.93
CA ALA A 342 -4.23 9.81 29.98
C ALA A 342 -5.42 8.85 30.23
N VAL A 343 -6.64 9.28 29.89
CA VAL A 343 -7.88 8.50 30.01
C VAL A 343 -8.25 7.84 28.67
N LYS A 344 -8.16 8.60 27.57
CA LYS A 344 -8.46 8.16 26.21
C LYS A 344 -7.24 8.35 25.32
N PRO A 345 -6.31 7.38 25.26
CA PRO A 345 -5.08 7.53 24.50
C PRO A 345 -5.38 7.68 23.01
N ARG A 346 -4.65 8.59 22.35
CA ARG A 346 -4.62 8.68 20.89
C ARG A 346 -3.37 7.96 20.39
N TYR A 347 -3.56 6.74 19.91
CA TYR A 347 -2.47 5.85 19.50
C TYR A 347 -2.37 5.66 17.97
N GLN A 348 -3.35 6.15 17.21
CA GLN A 348 -3.37 6.06 15.74
C GLN A 348 -4.05 7.27 15.09
N GLY A 349 -3.93 7.36 13.77
CA GLY A 349 -4.67 8.32 12.94
C GLY A 349 -6.06 7.82 12.52
N GLY A 350 -6.63 8.46 11.50
CA GLY A 350 -7.95 8.11 10.94
C GLY A 350 -7.87 7.86 9.42
N GLY A 351 -9.03 7.64 8.80
CA GLY A 351 -9.11 7.33 7.36
C GLY A 351 -8.87 5.85 7.07
N SER A 352 -8.32 5.54 5.90
CA SER A 352 -8.08 4.16 5.45
C SER A 352 -7.11 3.38 6.35
N SER A 353 -6.25 4.08 7.09
CA SER A 353 -5.30 3.47 8.02
C SER A 353 -5.88 3.15 9.40
N HIS A 354 -7.16 3.42 9.66
CA HIS A 354 -7.76 3.21 10.97
C HIS A 354 -7.96 1.72 11.27
N ILE A 355 -7.39 1.23 12.37
CA ILE A 355 -7.41 -0.18 12.76
C ILE A 355 -8.38 -0.39 13.92
N ASN A 356 -9.28 -1.38 13.80
CA ASN A 356 -10.03 -1.90 14.94
C ASN A 356 -9.07 -2.71 15.83
N SER A 357 -8.46 -2.05 16.82
CA SER A 357 -7.38 -2.66 17.59
C SER A 357 -7.87 -3.77 18.50
N PHE A 358 -7.19 -4.91 18.48
CA PHE A 358 -7.34 -6.00 19.43
C PHE A 358 -7.11 -5.53 20.88
N LYS A 359 -6.11 -4.66 21.08
CA LYS A 359 -5.65 -4.19 22.39
C LYS A 359 -4.91 -2.86 22.25
N VAL A 360 -5.06 -1.98 23.23
CA VAL A 360 -4.40 -0.66 23.32
C VAL A 360 -3.53 -0.62 24.56
#